data_AF-A0A497XLU9-F1
#
_entry.id   AF-A0A497XLU9-F1
#
_cell.length_a   1.000
_cell.length_b   1.000
_cell.length_c   1.000
_cell.angle_alpha   90.00
_cell.angle_beta   90.00
_cell.angle_gamma   90.00
#
_symmetry.space_group_name_H-M   'P 1'
#
loop_
_entity.id
_entity.type
_entity.pdbx_description
1 polymer ?
#
loop_
_entity_poly.entity_id
_entity_poly.type
_entity_poly.pdbx_seq_one_letter_code
_entity_poly.pdbx_strand_id
1 'polypeptide(L)' 'MLRYILYVAAVFIIADHVFTHWGPEIINWLASSFLGRDVTVVEEAPYRESLIDKVIQSVRDKLGDSRR' A
#
# COMPACT_ATOMS: atom_id res chain seq x y z
N MET A 1 9.58 25.16 5.49
CA MET A 1 8.54 24.81 4.50
C MET A 1 8.86 23.48 3.80
N LEU A 2 9.98 23.37 3.07
CA LEU A 2 10.34 22.17 2.29
C LEU A 2 10.32 20.85 3.08
N ARG A 3 10.89 20.83 4.30
CA ARG A 3 10.88 19.64 5.18
C ARG A 3 9.47 19.10 5.49
N TYR A 4 8.49 19.99 5.66
CA TYR A 4 7.12 19.60 5.97
C TYR A 4 6.42 19.01 4.75
N ILE A 5 6.71 19.53 3.56
CA ILE A 5 6.22 18.99 2.30
C ILE A 5 6.76 17.57 2.09
N LEU A 6 8.04 17.34 2.38
CA LEU A 6 8.65 16.00 2.29
C LEU A 6 8.03 15.02 3.29
N TYR A 7 7.75 15.44 4.52
CA TYR A 7 7.07 14.58 5.49
C TYR A 7 5.64 14.23 5.06
N VAL A 8 4.88 15.20 4.54
CA VAL A 8 3.52 14.93 4.03
C VAL A 8 3.56 13.97 2.85
N ALA A 9 4.49 14.15 1.91
CA ALA A 9 4.66 13.23 0.77
C ALA A 9 5.03 11.81 1.23
N ALA A 10 5.93 11.69 2.21
CA ALA A 10 6.31 10.38 2.76
C ALA A 10 5.13 9.69 3.44
N VAL A 11 4.32 10.42 4.22
CA VAL A 11 3.11 9.88 4.85
C VAL A 11 2.10 9.41 3.81
N PHE A 12 1.90 10.16 2.72
CA PHE A 12 1.02 9.75 1.62
C PHE A 12 1.46 8.44 0.98
N ILE A 13 2.75 8.28 0.73
CA ILE A 13 3.31 7.07 0.12
C ILE A 13 3.16 5.86 1.05
N ILE A 14 3.43 6.03 2.35
CA ILE A 14 3.24 4.97 3.35
C ILE A 14 1.75 4.60 3.47
N ALA A 15 0.86 5.60 3.49
CA ALA A 15 -0.58 5.37 3.56
C ALA A 15 -1.09 4.61 2.32
N ASP A 16 -0.66 5.00 1.11
CA ASP A 16 -0.99 4.31 -0.14
C ASP A 16 -0.59 2.82 -0.10
N HIS A 17 0.62 2.53 0.38
CA HIS A 17 1.12 1.15 0.50
C HIS A 17 0.32 0.33 1.52
N VAL A 18 0.08 0.87 2.71
CA VAL A 18 -0.69 0.19 3.76
C VAL A 18 -2.13 -0.06 3.29
N PHE A 19 -2.77 0.92 2.66
CA PHE A 19 -4.13 0.74 2.12
C PHE A 19 -4.18 -0.25 0.96
N THR A 20 -3.14 -0.30 0.12
CA THR A 20 -3.10 -1.23 -1.01
C THR A 20 -3.01 -2.69 -0.55
N HIS A 21 -2.23 -2.95 0.50
CA HIS A 21 -2.01 -4.32 1.00
C HIS A 21 -3.02 -4.73 2.07
N TRP A 22 -3.37 -3.83 3.00
CA TRP A 22 -4.20 -4.14 4.18
C TRP A 22 -5.56 -3.44 4.17
N GLY A 23 -5.82 -2.57 3.20
CA GLY A 23 -7.10 -1.86 3.09
C GLY A 23 -8.31 -2.80 3.00
N PRO A 24 -8.31 -3.83 2.12
CA PRO A 24 -9.42 -4.77 2.03
C PRO A 24 -9.71 -5.49 3.35
N GLU A 25 -8.66 -5.96 4.04
CA GLU A 25 -8.77 -6.65 5.33
C GLU A 25 -9.35 -5.72 6.41
N ILE A 26 -8.83 -4.48 6.52
CA ILE A 26 -9.32 -3.48 7.48
C ILE A 26 -10.79 -3.13 7.20
N ILE A 27 -11.17 -2.98 5.94
CA ILE A 27 -12.56 -2.67 5.55
C ILE A 27 -13.49 -3.83 5.87
N ASN A 28 -13.09 -5.07 5.55
CA ASN A 28 -13.87 -6.27 5.85
C ASN A 28 -14.00 -6.50 7.37
N TRP A 29 -12.95 -6.24 8.14
CA TRP A 29 -12.97 -6.32 9.60
C TRP A 29 -13.90 -5.28 10.23
N LEU A 30 -13.84 -4.03 9.77
CA LEU A 30 -14.76 -2.97 10.19
C LEU A 30 -16.21 -3.34 9.83
N ALA A 31 -16.45 -3.78 8.59
CA ALA A 31 -17.78 -4.15 8.13
C ALA A 31 -18.35 -5.31 8.96
N SER A 32 -17.55 -6.32 9.26
CA SER A 32 -17.95 -7.46 10.07
C SER A 32 -18.23 -7.07 11.52
N SER A 33 -17.43 -6.17 12.09
CA SER A 33 -17.64 -5.62 13.43
C SER A 33 -18.92 -4.79 13.53
N PHE A 34 -19.24 -3.99 12.52
CA PHE A 34 -20.46 -3.18 12.48
C PHE A 34 -21.72 -4.00 12.22
N LEU A 35 -21.63 -5.01 11.35
CA LEU A 35 -22.77 -5.84 10.96
C LEU A 35 -23.00 -7.04 11.90
N GLY A 36 -22.06 -7.30 12.81
CA GLY A 36 -22.16 -8.39 13.80
C GLY A 36 -22.12 -9.79 13.19
N ARG A 37 -21.65 -9.91 11.94
CA ARG A 37 -21.51 -11.16 11.20
C ARG A 37 -20.32 -11.03 10.24
N ASP A 38 -19.69 -12.14 9.88
CA ASP A 38 -18.64 -12.13 8.86
C ASP A 38 -19.21 -11.69 7.51
N VAL A 39 -18.70 -10.57 6.98
CA VAL A 39 -19.07 -10.04 5.67
C VAL A 39 -17.81 -9.62 4.92
N THR A 40 -17.65 -10.17 3.72
CA THR A 40 -16.67 -9.70 2.74
C THR A 40 -17.32 -8.61 1.90
N VAL A 41 -16.88 -7.36 2.07
CA VAL A 41 -17.35 -6.20 1.30
C VAL A 41 -16.38 -5.88 0.16
N VAL A 42 -15.10 -6.13 0.37
CA VAL A 42 -14.03 -5.93 -0.62
C VAL A 42 -13.28 -7.24 -0.81
N GLU A 43 -13.15 -7.70 -2.05
CA GLU A 43 -12.35 -8.88 -2.36
C GLU A 43 -10.86 -8.58 -2.15
N GLU A 44 -10.20 -9.43 -1.35
CA GLU A 44 -8.75 -9.48 -1.21
C GLU A 44 -8.16 -10.03 -2.51
N ALA A 45 -7.87 -9.14 -3.45
CA ALA A 45 -7.14 -9.52 -4.66
C ALA A 45 -5.70 -9.92 -4.27
N PRO A 46 -5.18 -11.06 -4.73
CA PRO A 46 -3.94 -11.66 -4.21
C PRO A 46 -2.66 -10.88 -4.52
N TYR A 47 -2.71 -9.81 -5.33
CA TYR A 47 -1.57 -8.94 -5.56
C TYR A 47 -2.03 -7.58 -6.13
N ARG A 48 -1.79 -6.49 -5.39
CA ARG A 48 -1.88 -5.12 -5.91
C ARG A 48 -0.52 -4.45 -5.75
N GLU A 49 0.05 -3.98 -6.85
CA GLU A 49 1.30 -3.23 -6.81
C GLU A 49 1.05 -1.82 -6.27
N SER A 50 1.63 -1.51 -5.12
CA SER A 50 1.68 -0.14 -4.63
C SER A 50 2.72 0.69 -5.39
N LEU A 51 2.65 2.01 -5.25
CA LEU A 51 3.69 2.89 -5.82
C LEU A 51 5.07 2.60 -5.24
N ILE A 52 5.15 2.16 -3.98
CA ILE A 52 6.42 1.75 -3.36
C ILE A 52 6.98 0.52 -4.06
N ASP A 53 6.15 -0.48 -4.37
CA ASP A 53 6.60 -1.72 -5.01
C ASP A 53 7.19 -1.43 -6.40
N LYS A 54 6.55 -0.53 -7.17
CA LYS A 54 7.05 -0.07 -8.47
C LYS A 54 8.38 0.67 -8.38
N VAL A 55 8.54 1.51 -7.36
CA VAL A 55 9.79 2.24 -7.11
C VAL A 55 10.90 1.28 -6.69
N ILE A 56 10.62 0.33 -5.80
CA ILE A 56 11.58 -0.70 -5.38
C ILE A 56 12.02 -1.55 -6.58
N GLN A 57 11.08 -1.95 -7.44
CA GLN A 57 11.39 -2.71 -8.64
C GLN A 57 12.25 -1.90 -9.61
N SER A 58 11.90 -0.64 -9.88
CA SER A 58 12.72 0.26 -10.71
C SER A 58 14.13 0.49 -10.16
N VAL A 59 14.27 0.59 -8.83
CA VAL A 59 15.59 0.73 -8.18
C VAL A 59 16.38 -0.57 -8.27
N ARG A 60 15.74 -1.72 -8.04
CA ARG A 60 16.35 -3.04 -8.19
C ARG A 60 16.84 -3.28 -9.61
N ASP A 61 16.03 -2.94 -10.61
CA ASP A 61 16.38 -3.11 -12.02
C ASP A 61 17.59 -2.25 -12.40
N LYS A 62 17.60 -0.97 -11.99
CA LYS A 62 18.76 -0.08 -12.20
C LYS A 62 20.04 -0.54 -11.49
N LEU A 63 19.92 -1.07 -10.27
CA LEU A 63 21.06 -1.61 -9.52
C LEU A 63 21.56 -2.94 -10.11
N GLY A 64 20.66 -3.74 -10.68
CA GLY A 64 21.01 -4.97 -11.38
C GLY A 64 21.73 -4.72 -12.70
N ASP A 65 21.33 -3.68 -13.43
CA ASP A 65 21.94 -3.29 -14.72
C ASP A 65 23.33 -2.68 -14.53
N SER A 66 23.58 -1.96 -13.42
CA SER A 66 24.92 -1.48 -13.04
C SER A 66 25.90 -2.58 -12.59
N ARG A 67 25.44 -3.83 -12.44
CA ARG A 67 26.23 -4.97 -11.97
C ARG A 67 26.61 -5.96 -13.08
N ARG A 68 26.18 -5.73 -14.32
CA ARG A 68 26.57 -6.44 -15.53
C ARG A 68 27.53 -5.60 -16.37
#